data_AF-A0A850F2G1-F1
#
_entry.id   AF-A0A850F2G1-F1
#
_cell.length_a   1.000
_cell.length_b   1.000
_cell.length_c   1.000
_cell.angle_alpha   90.00
_cell.angle_beta   90.00
_cell.angle_gamma   90.00
#
_symmetry.space_group_name_H-M   'P 1'
#
loop_
_entity.id
_entity.type
_entity.pdbx_description
1 polymer ?
#
loop_
_entity_poly.entity_id
_entity_poly.type
_entity_poly.pdbx_seq_one_letter_code
_entity_poly.pdbx_strand_id
1 'polypeptide(L)'
;MGDYYLLNNVRFSPEERTLFNDESGEILVLTNISARCLLCFCEHYEELISHDELIEFVWDVQHKTVQYNSLYQTLLILRRSLVQIGLSQEMIRTLPRKGFIMGGIHLERHSSETPPDIQYQNGAGEQLTEMEAPAVQGEIVDDDVPPLLMSQRSEAQISEVTSNKASGITLRLSLTTCLAMVMLLVLAIAGLWHIISPESRNFFAGYEVVKDAPGAGICTWLYNSDATNFQRHRQFSADHPELCNEQEAIYVTAYDTSRKISAVACSNSLTTANRQAHCLSWYYPNRPTVKTPYNEEKK
;
A
#
# COMPACT_ATOMS: atom_id res chain seq x y z
N MET A 1 1.54 -34.79 9.93
CA MET A 1 2.27 -33.51 10.08
C MET A 1 2.68 -33.12 8.69
N GLY A 2 2.15 -32.02 8.15
CA GLY A 2 2.43 -31.57 6.79
C GLY A 2 3.88 -31.11 6.60
N ASP A 3 4.25 -30.84 5.36
CA ASP A 3 5.58 -30.34 4.98
C ASP A 3 5.88 -29.01 5.71
N TYR A 4 7.08 -28.88 6.27
CA TYR A 4 7.54 -27.65 6.92
C TYR A 4 8.98 -27.30 6.54
N TYR A 5 9.31 -26.02 6.67
CA TYR A 5 10.65 -25.49 6.48
C TYR A 5 11.23 -25.06 7.82
N LEU A 6 12.47 -25.44 8.11
CA LEU A 6 13.20 -24.97 9.28
C LEU A 6 14.13 -23.82 8.85
N LEU A 7 13.87 -22.61 9.35
CA LEU A 7 14.66 -21.41 9.13
C LEU A 7 15.44 -21.11 10.41
N ASN A 8 16.70 -21.55 10.48
CA ASN A 8 17.48 -21.62 11.72
C ASN A 8 16.77 -22.44 12.82
N ASN A 9 16.13 -21.75 13.76
CA ASN A 9 15.40 -22.25 14.93
C ASN A 9 13.88 -22.00 14.83
N VAL A 10 13.39 -21.53 13.67
CA VAL A 10 11.98 -21.22 13.43
C VAL A 10 11.39 -22.17 12.38
N ARG A 11 10.36 -22.92 12.77
CA ARG A 11 9.59 -23.78 11.88
C ARG A 11 8.50 -22.99 11.18
N PHE A 12 8.57 -22.97 9.86
CA PHE A 12 7.54 -22.42 8.99
C PHE A 12 6.70 -23.54 8.38
N SER A 13 5.40 -23.51 8.67
CA SER A 13 4.42 -24.42 8.07
C SER A 13 3.60 -23.66 7.02
N PRO A 14 3.80 -23.89 5.71
CA PRO A 14 3.10 -23.17 4.65
C PRO A 14 1.58 -23.39 4.68
N GLU A 15 1.14 -24.63 4.93
CA GLU A 15 -0.29 -25.00 4.97
C GLU A 15 -1.02 -24.32 6.14
N GLU A 16 -0.40 -24.36 7.33
CA GLU A 16 -0.94 -23.73 8.54
C GLU A 16 -0.72 -22.21 8.57
N ARG A 17 0.17 -21.69 7.72
CA ARG A 17 0.64 -20.30 7.68
C ARG A 17 1.21 -19.84 9.02
N THR A 18 1.94 -20.71 9.70
CA THR A 18 2.50 -20.43 11.04
C THR A 18 4.01 -20.42 11.03
N LEU A 19 4.57 -19.55 11.87
CA LEU A 19 5.97 -19.55 12.29
C LEU A 19 6.01 -19.94 13.76
N PHE A 20 6.77 -20.98 14.09
CA PHE A 20 6.97 -21.45 15.46
C PHE A 20 8.45 -21.38 15.81
N ASN A 21 8.82 -20.64 16.84
CA ASN A 21 10.19 -20.58 17.31
C ASN A 21 10.44 -21.69 18.34
N ASP A 22 11.37 -22.60 18.04
CA ASP A 22 11.69 -23.75 18.90
C ASP A 22 12.40 -23.35 20.20
N GLU A 23 13.07 -22.18 20.24
CA GLU A 23 13.76 -21.68 21.43
C GLU A 23 12.84 -20.88 22.36
N SER A 24 12.03 -19.96 21.81
CA SER A 24 11.15 -19.10 22.61
C SER A 24 9.77 -19.72 22.87
N GLY A 25 9.35 -20.71 22.08
CA GLY A 25 8.01 -21.27 22.09
C GLY A 25 6.93 -20.33 21.55
N GLU A 26 7.32 -19.20 20.96
CA GLU A 26 6.38 -18.26 20.34
C GLU A 26 5.81 -18.82 19.04
N ILE A 27 4.53 -18.54 18.81
CA ILE A 27 3.83 -18.87 17.57
C ILE A 27 3.25 -17.60 16.94
N LEU A 28 3.49 -17.44 15.65
CA LEU A 28 2.99 -16.31 14.87
C LEU A 28 2.27 -16.79 13.61
N VAL A 29 1.04 -16.32 13.41
CA VAL A 29 0.24 -16.63 12.22
C VAL A 29 0.47 -15.57 11.14
N LEU A 30 0.89 -15.99 9.96
CA LEU A 30 1.08 -15.15 8.79
C LEU A 30 -0.24 -14.98 8.01
N THR A 31 -0.37 -13.86 7.31
CA THR A 31 -1.42 -13.70 6.31
C THR A 31 -1.21 -14.69 5.16
N ASN A 32 -2.28 -15.04 4.42
CA ASN A 32 -2.16 -15.97 3.28
C ASN A 32 -1.10 -15.51 2.26
N ILE A 33 -1.12 -14.22 1.90
CA ILE A 33 -0.18 -13.62 0.96
C ILE A 33 1.25 -13.62 1.53
N SER A 34 1.44 -13.30 2.81
CA SER A 34 2.77 -13.33 3.44
C SER A 34 3.33 -14.75 3.52
N ALA A 35 2.50 -15.75 3.82
CA ALA A 35 2.90 -17.16 3.85
C ALA A 35 3.29 -17.67 2.47
N ARG A 36 2.49 -17.38 1.42
CA ARG A 36 2.86 -17.70 0.04
C ARG A 36 4.15 -17.00 -0.41
N CYS A 37 4.33 -15.75 0.01
CA CYS A 37 5.56 -14.99 -0.29
C CYS A 37 6.78 -15.64 0.38
N LEU A 38 6.66 -16.05 1.64
CA LEU A 38 7.74 -16.77 2.33
C LEU A 38 8.02 -18.14 1.69
N LEU A 39 6.98 -18.88 1.31
CA LEU A 39 7.12 -20.14 0.59
C LEU A 39 7.91 -19.96 -0.71
N CYS A 40 7.59 -18.93 -1.50
CA CYS A 40 8.32 -18.62 -2.74
C CYS A 40 9.83 -18.47 -2.50
N PHE A 41 10.20 -17.74 -1.43
CA PHE A 41 11.60 -17.56 -1.05
C PHE A 41 12.27 -18.83 -0.53
N CYS A 42 11.54 -19.70 0.16
CA CYS A 42 12.07 -21.00 0.58
C CYS A 42 12.31 -21.94 -0.61
N GLU A 43 11.43 -21.91 -1.61
CA GLU A 43 11.57 -22.72 -2.83
C GLU A 43 12.68 -22.23 -3.75
N HIS A 44 12.91 -20.91 -3.79
CA HIS A 44 13.94 -20.25 -4.59
C HIS A 44 15.06 -19.69 -3.67
N TYR A 45 15.48 -20.48 -2.70
CA TYR A 45 16.48 -20.07 -1.71
C TYR A 45 17.81 -19.73 -2.40
N GLU A 46 18.39 -18.57 -2.04
CA GLU A 46 19.61 -18.00 -2.66
C GLU A 46 19.51 -17.68 -4.17
N GLU A 47 18.31 -17.75 -4.75
CA GLU A 47 18.05 -17.35 -6.13
C GLU A 47 17.47 -15.92 -6.19
N LEU A 48 17.73 -15.24 -7.31
CA LEU A 48 17.18 -13.91 -7.57
C LEU A 48 15.79 -14.04 -8.17
N ILE A 49 14.77 -13.59 -7.44
CA ILE A 49 13.37 -13.58 -7.89
C ILE A 49 13.02 -12.16 -8.35
N SER A 50 12.58 -12.00 -9.60
CA SER A 50 12.12 -10.71 -10.11
C SER A 50 10.79 -10.27 -9.48
N HIS A 51 10.43 -9.00 -9.70
CA HIS A 51 9.15 -8.47 -9.19
C HIS A 51 7.94 -9.20 -9.76
N ASP A 52 7.97 -9.50 -11.06
CA ASP A 52 6.84 -10.11 -11.76
C ASP A 52 6.70 -11.60 -11.40
N GLU A 53 7.81 -12.34 -11.30
CA GLU A 53 7.83 -13.74 -10.84
C GLU A 53 7.26 -13.88 -9.42
N LEU A 54 7.66 -12.99 -8.50
CA LEU A 54 7.16 -13.04 -7.13
C LEU A 54 5.67 -12.69 -7.05
N ILE A 55 5.20 -11.75 -7.88
CA ILE A 55 3.77 -11.41 -7.97
C ILE A 55 2.97 -12.60 -8.52
N GLU A 56 3.45 -13.22 -9.59
CA GLU A 56 2.82 -14.37 -10.23
C GLU A 56 2.71 -15.54 -9.26
N PHE A 57 3.79 -15.87 -8.53
CA PHE A 57 3.79 -16.96 -7.55
C PHE A 57 2.81 -16.73 -6.40
N VAL A 58 2.72 -15.49 -5.88
CA VAL A 58 1.96 -15.19 -4.66
C VAL A 58 0.48 -14.91 -4.94
N TRP A 59 0.16 -14.29 -6.07
CA TRP A 59 -1.22 -13.90 -6.42
C TRP A 59 -1.85 -14.73 -7.52
N ASP A 60 -1.11 -15.61 -8.22
CA ASP A 60 -1.61 -16.45 -9.32
C ASP A 60 -2.14 -15.62 -10.52
N VAL A 61 -2.27 -16.28 -11.68
CA VAL A 61 -2.63 -15.69 -12.99
C VAL A 61 -4.03 -15.04 -12.99
N GLN A 62 -4.86 -15.35 -11.99
CA GLN A 62 -6.23 -14.84 -11.85
C GLN A 62 -6.28 -13.36 -11.39
N HIS A 63 -5.21 -12.83 -10.79
CA HIS A 63 -5.20 -11.47 -10.23
C HIS A 63 -4.37 -10.49 -11.08
N LYS A 64 -4.77 -10.32 -12.35
CA LYS A 64 -4.09 -9.57 -13.44
C LYS A 64 -3.59 -8.13 -13.17
N THR A 65 -3.72 -7.57 -11.97
CA THR A 65 -3.42 -6.16 -11.73
C THR A 65 -2.92 -5.85 -10.31
N VAL A 66 -2.13 -6.72 -9.71
CA VAL A 66 -1.45 -6.39 -8.44
C VAL A 66 -0.35 -5.34 -8.72
N GLN A 67 -0.47 -4.16 -8.11
CA GLN A 67 0.54 -3.11 -8.22
C GLN A 67 1.78 -3.44 -7.38
N TYR A 68 2.96 -2.99 -7.81
CA TYR A 68 4.21 -3.15 -7.05
C TYR A 68 4.14 -2.59 -5.62
N ASN A 69 3.31 -1.57 -5.38
CA ASN A 69 3.09 -1.05 -4.03
C ASN A 69 2.57 -2.13 -3.07
N SER A 70 1.63 -2.96 -3.52
CA SER A 70 1.08 -4.06 -2.73
C SER A 70 2.15 -5.11 -2.43
N LEU A 71 3.00 -5.43 -3.40
CA LEU A 71 4.14 -6.33 -3.21
C LEU A 71 5.07 -5.83 -2.11
N TYR A 72 5.46 -4.54 -2.16
CA TYR A 72 6.34 -3.96 -1.15
C TYR A 72 5.70 -3.91 0.24
N GLN A 73 4.40 -3.65 0.34
CA GLN A 73 3.68 -3.70 1.62
C GLN A 73 3.64 -5.12 2.19
N THR A 74 3.37 -6.13 1.35
CA THR A 74 3.46 -7.54 1.74
C THR A 74 4.84 -7.89 2.27
N LEU A 75 5.91 -7.50 1.56
CA LEU A 75 7.28 -7.75 1.99
C LEU A 75 7.63 -7.02 3.29
N LEU A 76 7.11 -5.81 3.50
CA LEU A 76 7.29 -5.08 4.76
C LEU A 76 6.62 -5.80 5.93
N ILE A 77 5.39 -6.28 5.75
CA ILE A 77 4.66 -7.05 6.75
C ILE A 77 5.41 -8.35 7.06
N LEU A 78 5.83 -9.08 6.02
CA LEU A 78 6.59 -10.32 6.18
C LEU A 78 7.88 -10.08 6.96
N ARG A 79 8.69 -9.08 6.60
CA ARG A 79 9.93 -8.75 7.34
C ARG A 79 9.68 -8.42 8.81
N ARG A 80 8.59 -7.72 9.13
CA ARG A 80 8.21 -7.43 10.52
C ARG A 80 7.85 -8.70 11.27
N SER A 81 7.06 -9.58 10.66
CA SER A 81 6.72 -10.90 11.23
C SER A 81 7.96 -11.75 11.49
N LEU A 82 8.94 -11.74 10.57
CA LEU A 82 10.22 -12.45 10.73
C LEU A 82 11.02 -11.89 11.92
N VAL A 83 11.13 -10.57 12.06
CA VAL A 83 11.81 -9.95 13.21
C VAL A 83 11.10 -10.26 14.52
N GLN A 84 9.77 -10.23 14.53
CA GLN A 84 8.97 -10.53 15.72
C GLN A 84 9.26 -11.93 16.25
N ILE A 85 9.37 -12.93 15.36
CA ILE A 85 9.61 -14.33 15.74
C ILE A 85 11.10 -14.64 16.01
N GLY A 86 11.99 -13.64 15.95
CA GLY A 86 13.42 -13.78 16.26
C GLY A 86 14.34 -14.01 15.05
N LEU A 87 13.85 -13.87 13.81
CA LEU A 87 14.67 -13.94 12.59
C LEU A 87 15.16 -12.55 12.16
N SER A 88 16.18 -12.51 11.31
CA SER A 88 16.70 -11.25 10.78
C SER A 88 15.89 -10.77 9.57
N GLN A 89 15.48 -9.49 9.55
CA GLN A 89 14.88 -8.89 8.34
C GLN A 89 15.82 -8.90 7.13
N GLU A 90 17.13 -8.91 7.36
CA GLU A 90 18.17 -8.93 6.32
C GLU A 90 18.24 -10.28 5.58
N MET A 91 17.47 -11.28 6.03
CA MET A 91 17.35 -12.54 5.32
C MET A 91 16.61 -12.40 4.00
N ILE A 92 15.74 -11.40 3.82
CA ILE A 92 15.08 -11.07 2.54
C ILE A 92 15.56 -9.71 2.07
N ARG A 93 16.49 -9.70 1.11
CA ARG A 93 17.12 -8.48 0.59
C ARG A 93 16.46 -8.03 -0.71
N THR A 94 16.24 -6.73 -0.82
CA THR A 94 15.77 -6.11 -2.07
C THR A 94 16.98 -5.65 -2.89
N LEU A 95 17.08 -6.11 -4.13
CA LEU A 95 18.02 -5.60 -5.12
C LEU A 95 17.30 -4.62 -6.06
N PRO A 96 17.58 -3.30 -5.98
CA PRO A 96 16.85 -2.29 -6.74
C PRO A 96 16.85 -2.60 -8.24
N ARG A 97 15.68 -2.56 -8.87
CA ARG A 97 15.44 -2.83 -10.31
C ARG A 97 15.79 -4.26 -10.77
N LYS A 98 16.15 -5.16 -9.85
CA LYS A 98 16.45 -6.56 -10.16
C LYS A 98 15.43 -7.51 -9.55
N GLY A 99 15.09 -7.31 -8.27
CA GLY A 99 14.19 -8.20 -7.57
C GLY A 99 14.56 -8.39 -6.11
N PHE A 100 14.38 -9.61 -5.63
CA PHE A 100 14.54 -10.01 -4.23
C PHE A 100 15.33 -11.30 -4.14
N ILE A 101 16.08 -11.44 -3.05
CA ILE A 101 16.84 -12.65 -2.77
C ILE A 101 16.71 -12.97 -1.28
N MET A 102 16.49 -14.24 -0.97
CA MET A 102 16.59 -14.75 0.38
C MET A 102 17.96 -15.38 0.62
N GLY A 103 18.58 -15.12 1.78
CA GLY A 103 19.83 -15.76 2.14
C GLY A 103 20.34 -15.39 3.54
N GLY A 104 21.47 -15.98 3.94
CA GLY A 104 22.10 -15.70 5.23
C GLY A 104 21.46 -16.41 6.42
N ILE A 105 20.72 -17.49 6.17
CA ILE A 105 20.14 -18.37 7.18
C ILE A 105 20.35 -19.83 6.77
N HIS A 106 20.22 -20.76 7.71
CA HIS A 106 20.17 -22.18 7.40
C HIS A 106 18.74 -22.59 7.10
N LEU A 107 18.50 -23.18 5.93
CA LEU A 107 17.18 -23.63 5.48
C LEU A 107 17.18 -25.15 5.32
N GLU A 108 16.26 -25.83 6.00
CA GLU A 108 15.99 -27.26 5.80
C GLU A 108 14.53 -27.49 5.42
N ARG A 109 14.30 -28.32 4.41
CA ARG A 109 12.95 -28.79 4.05
C ARG A 109 12.73 -30.16 4.69
N HIS A 110 11.64 -30.27 5.44
CA HIS A 110 11.21 -31.53 6.03
C HIS A 110 9.86 -31.89 5.40
N SER A 111 9.90 -32.87 4.49
CA SER A 111 8.69 -33.46 3.93
C SER A 111 8.31 -34.71 4.70
N SER A 112 7.02 -34.92 4.94
CA SER A 112 6.56 -36.18 5.52
C SER A 112 6.59 -37.28 4.44
N GLU A 113 7.61 -38.13 4.45
CA GLU A 113 7.61 -39.35 3.64
C GLU A 113 6.69 -40.42 4.26
N THR A 114 5.74 -40.92 3.47
CA THR A 114 5.08 -42.22 3.72
C THR A 114 5.47 -43.22 2.62
N PRO A 115 6.02 -44.40 2.97
CA PRO A 115 6.08 -45.56 2.08
C PRO A 115 5.16 -46.71 2.59
N PRO A 116 4.92 -47.78 1.79
CA PRO A 116 3.96 -47.93 0.70
C PRO A 116 2.80 -48.90 1.01
N ASP A 117 1.76 -48.88 0.16
CA ASP A 117 0.72 -49.91 -0.10
C ASP A 117 0.32 -50.89 1.02
N ILE A 118 -0.87 -50.71 1.59
CA ILE A 118 -1.72 -51.84 2.00
C ILE A 118 -3.13 -51.65 1.43
N GLN A 119 -3.53 -52.64 0.64
CA GLN A 119 -4.82 -52.84 0.01
C GLN A 119 -5.95 -52.89 1.06
N TYR A 120 -6.98 -52.07 0.90
CA TYR A 120 -8.25 -52.28 1.59
C TYR A 120 -9.21 -53.04 0.67
N GLN A 121 -9.50 -54.28 1.04
CA GLN A 121 -10.63 -55.05 0.53
C GLN A 121 -11.94 -54.47 1.07
N ASN A 122 -12.93 -54.43 0.19
CA ASN A 122 -14.31 -54.01 0.42
C ASN A 122 -15.04 -54.90 1.45
N GLY A 123 -15.91 -54.29 2.26
CA GLY A 123 -16.86 -54.99 3.12
C GLY A 123 -17.83 -54.02 3.78
N ALA A 124 -19.02 -53.93 3.18
CA ALA A 124 -20.20 -53.12 3.48
C ALA A 124 -20.63 -52.93 4.95
N GLY A 125 -21.33 -51.80 5.20
CA GLY A 125 -22.61 -51.79 5.92
C GLY A 125 -22.80 -50.74 7.03
N GLU A 126 -23.57 -49.68 6.70
CA GLU A 126 -24.59 -49.02 7.55
C GLU A 126 -24.15 -48.27 8.84
N GLN A 127 -24.73 -47.15 9.30
CA GLN A 127 -25.70 -46.14 8.85
C GLN A 127 -25.70 -45.04 9.95
N LEU A 128 -26.30 -43.87 9.65
CA LEU A 128 -26.94 -42.87 10.53
C LEU A 128 -26.14 -41.57 10.74
N THR A 129 -26.46 -40.46 10.03
CA THR A 129 -27.58 -39.50 10.14
C THR A 129 -27.14 -38.23 10.86
N GLU A 130 -26.99 -37.20 10.02
CA GLU A 130 -27.20 -35.76 10.21
C GLU A 130 -28.10 -35.33 11.40
N MET A 131 -27.66 -34.37 12.21
CA MET A 131 -28.57 -33.31 12.68
C MET A 131 -27.81 -32.07 13.21
N GLU A 132 -28.36 -30.92 12.83
CA GLU A 132 -28.02 -29.55 13.20
C GLU A 132 -28.06 -29.23 14.70
N ALA A 133 -27.35 -28.16 15.06
CA ALA A 133 -27.42 -27.46 16.33
C ALA A 133 -28.67 -26.58 16.46
N PRO A 134 -29.16 -26.35 17.70
CA PRO A 134 -29.87 -25.13 18.01
C PRO A 134 -29.30 -24.38 19.23
N ALA A 135 -29.62 -23.09 19.26
CA ALA A 135 -29.33 -22.17 20.33
C ALA A 135 -30.43 -22.16 21.42
N VAL A 136 -30.09 -21.51 22.55
CA VAL A 136 -30.92 -20.55 23.32
C VAL A 136 -31.56 -20.94 24.69
N GLN A 137 -31.22 -20.08 25.67
CA GLN A 137 -31.82 -19.63 26.96
C GLN A 137 -32.12 -20.57 28.16
N GLY A 138 -31.66 -20.11 29.34
CA GLY A 138 -32.17 -20.41 30.68
C GLY A 138 -31.49 -19.52 31.74
N GLU A 139 -32.26 -18.88 32.61
CA GLU A 139 -31.93 -17.73 33.47
C GLU A 139 -31.95 -18.09 34.98
N ILE A 140 -31.30 -17.24 35.80
CA ILE A 140 -31.45 -16.96 37.26
C ILE A 140 -30.93 -17.99 38.30
N VAL A 141 -30.06 -17.55 39.23
CA VAL A 141 -30.29 -17.34 40.69
C VAL A 141 -29.00 -16.80 41.34
N ASP A 142 -29.15 -15.70 42.08
CA ASP A 142 -28.16 -15.02 42.93
C ASP A 142 -28.83 -14.84 44.31
N ASP A 143 -28.09 -15.00 45.41
CA ASP A 143 -28.56 -14.63 46.77
C ASP A 143 -27.38 -14.29 47.72
N ASP A 144 -27.67 -13.30 48.59
CA ASP A 144 -27.01 -12.87 49.85
C ASP A 144 -25.82 -11.84 49.90
N VAL A 145 -26.10 -10.52 49.81
CA VAL A 145 -26.31 -9.49 50.91
C VAL A 145 -25.35 -9.51 52.15
N PRO A 146 -25.00 -8.40 52.91
CA PRO A 146 -24.94 -6.92 52.69
C PRO A 146 -23.84 -6.12 53.53
N PRO A 147 -24.02 -4.86 54.08
CA PRO A 147 -23.19 -3.68 53.75
C PRO A 147 -22.58 -2.90 54.96
N LEU A 148 -21.80 -1.82 54.76
CA LEU A 148 -21.59 -0.78 55.79
C LEU A 148 -21.38 0.66 55.23
N LEU A 149 -22.39 1.50 55.55
CA LEU A 149 -22.38 2.88 56.09
C LEU A 149 -21.89 4.12 55.31
N MET A 150 -22.91 4.90 54.90
CA MET A 150 -23.16 6.37 55.01
C MET A 150 -22.09 7.36 55.52
N SER A 151 -22.10 8.58 54.94
CA SER A 151 -22.37 9.84 55.69
C SER A 151 -22.73 11.02 54.76
N GLN A 152 -23.66 11.88 55.21
CA GLN A 152 -24.38 12.96 54.51
C GLN A 152 -23.86 14.38 54.86
N ARG A 153 -24.31 15.44 54.12
CA ARG A 153 -25.29 16.47 54.59
C ARG A 153 -25.14 17.89 53.97
N SER A 154 -26.28 18.44 53.51
CA SER A 154 -26.82 19.81 53.79
C SER A 154 -28.05 20.05 52.89
N GLU A 155 -29.28 19.82 53.36
CA GLU A 155 -30.22 20.80 53.93
C GLU A 155 -30.75 21.87 52.95
N ALA A 156 -32.02 21.76 52.54
CA ALA A 156 -33.13 22.58 53.08
C ALA A 156 -34.42 22.37 52.26
N GLN A 157 -35.52 22.08 52.94
CA GLN A 157 -36.89 22.18 52.42
C GLN A 157 -37.42 23.62 52.58
N ILE A 158 -38.43 24.00 51.80
CA ILE A 158 -39.78 24.34 52.29
C ILE A 158 -40.73 24.55 51.09
N SER A 159 -41.94 24.02 51.29
CA SER A 159 -43.15 24.03 50.46
C SER A 159 -43.70 25.43 50.13
N GLU A 160 -44.34 25.59 48.97
CA GLU A 160 -45.81 25.73 48.84
C GLU A 160 -46.22 26.34 47.48
N VAL A 161 -47.16 25.63 46.83
CA VAL A 161 -48.39 26.09 46.17
C VAL A 161 -48.33 27.42 45.40
N THR A 162 -48.42 27.35 44.07
CA THR A 162 -49.64 27.75 43.33
C THR A 162 -49.46 27.51 41.83
N SER A 163 -50.46 26.81 41.27
CA SER A 163 -50.65 26.65 39.84
C SER A 163 -50.78 28.01 39.15
N ASN A 164 -49.90 28.31 38.20
CA ASN A 164 -50.19 29.24 37.10
C ASN A 164 -49.84 28.55 35.78
N LYS A 165 -50.87 28.24 34.99
CA LYS A 165 -50.75 27.80 33.60
C LYS A 165 -50.05 28.90 32.79
N ALA A 166 -48.85 28.61 32.30
CA ALA A 166 -48.29 29.26 31.13
C ALA A 166 -48.22 28.22 30.02
N SER A 167 -48.98 28.46 28.96
CA SER A 167 -49.00 27.67 27.73
C SER A 167 -47.65 27.82 27.03
N GLY A 168 -46.71 26.93 27.35
CA GLY A 168 -45.45 26.78 26.62
C GLY A 168 -45.64 25.75 25.50
N ILE A 169 -45.53 26.21 24.25
CA ILE A 169 -45.41 25.32 23.08
C ILE A 169 -44.08 24.57 23.25
N THR A 170 -44.14 23.33 23.75
CA THR A 170 -42.99 22.45 23.79
C THR A 170 -42.88 21.78 22.44
N LEU A 171 -42.03 22.31 21.56
CA LEU A 171 -41.66 21.65 20.33
C LEU A 171 -40.82 20.42 20.67
N ARG A 172 -41.48 19.29 20.95
CA ARG A 172 -40.84 17.98 21.11
C ARG A 172 -40.34 17.53 19.74
N LEU A 173 -39.19 18.05 19.34
CA LEU A 173 -38.51 17.61 18.11
C LEU A 173 -38.06 16.17 18.35
N SER A 174 -38.75 15.21 17.74
CA SER A 174 -38.48 13.77 17.88
C SER A 174 -37.02 13.49 17.54
N LEU A 175 -36.34 12.62 18.30
CA LEU A 175 -34.96 12.20 18.05
C LEU A 175 -34.72 11.79 16.59
N THR A 176 -35.75 11.22 15.95
CA THR A 176 -35.75 10.86 14.52
C THR A 176 -35.60 12.07 13.59
N THR A 177 -36.22 13.21 13.91
CA THR A 177 -36.10 14.45 13.13
C THR A 177 -34.72 15.09 13.29
N CYS A 178 -34.11 15.01 14.48
CA CYS A 178 -32.72 15.45 14.68
C CYS A 178 -31.72 14.63 13.86
N LEU A 179 -31.87 13.30 13.85
CA LEU A 179 -30.99 12.42 13.08
C LEU A 179 -31.10 12.66 11.56
N ALA A 180 -32.32 12.87 11.04
CA ALA A 180 -32.53 13.18 9.64
C ALA A 180 -31.88 14.51 9.22
N MET A 181 -31.97 15.54 10.07
CA MET A 181 -31.32 16.84 9.83
C MET A 181 -29.80 16.74 9.84
N VAL A 182 -29.22 15.95 10.75
CA VAL A 182 -27.78 15.69 10.79
C VAL A 182 -27.31 14.94 9.54
N MET A 183 -28.06 13.93 9.09
CA MET A 183 -27.74 13.21 7.86
C MET A 183 -27.78 14.12 6.63
N LEU A 184 -28.80 14.98 6.51
CA LEU A 184 -28.87 15.98 5.43
C LEU A 184 -27.71 16.98 5.48
N LEU A 185 -27.31 17.41 6.68
CA LEU A 185 -26.16 18.28 6.87
C LEU A 185 -24.85 17.59 6.43
N VAL A 186 -24.65 16.33 6.81
CA VAL A 186 -23.46 15.55 6.42
C VAL A 186 -23.40 15.36 4.90
N LEU A 187 -24.53 15.03 4.27
CA LEU A 187 -24.61 14.89 2.81
C LEU A 187 -24.37 16.23 2.10
N ALA A 188 -24.89 17.34 2.63
CA ALA A 188 -24.64 18.67 2.11
C ALA A 188 -23.16 19.05 2.22
N ILE A 189 -22.51 18.76 3.36
CA ILE A 189 -21.07 18.98 3.56
C ILE A 189 -20.26 18.10 2.62
N ALA A 190 -20.60 16.82 2.45
CA ALA A 190 -19.93 15.92 1.53
C ALA A 190 -20.09 16.35 0.06
N GLY A 191 -21.28 16.81 -0.33
CA GLY A 191 -21.54 17.39 -1.64
C GLY A 191 -20.76 18.68 -1.87
N LEU A 192 -20.71 19.58 -0.87
CA LEU A 192 -19.87 20.77 -0.93
C LEU A 192 -18.38 20.40 -1.04
N TRP A 193 -17.93 19.39 -0.29
CA TRP A 193 -16.56 18.90 -0.35
C TRP A 193 -16.22 18.35 -1.73
N HIS A 194 -17.14 17.63 -2.37
CA HIS A 194 -16.97 17.13 -3.73
C HIS A 194 -16.93 18.25 -4.78
N ILE A 195 -17.70 19.33 -4.59
CA ILE A 195 -17.69 20.49 -5.48
C ILE A 195 -16.42 21.34 -5.28
N ILE A 196 -15.97 21.47 -4.03
CA ILE A 196 -14.87 22.36 -3.64
C ILE A 196 -13.51 21.68 -3.78
N SER A 197 -13.41 20.35 -3.65
CA SER A 197 -12.13 19.63 -3.81
C SER A 197 -11.67 19.69 -5.26
N PRO A 198 -10.65 20.49 -5.59
CA PRO A 198 -10.12 20.49 -6.94
C PRO A 198 -9.32 19.19 -7.10
N GLU A 199 -9.85 18.27 -7.90
CA GLU A 199 -9.28 16.93 -8.12
C GLU A 199 -7.93 16.96 -8.88
N SER A 200 -7.49 18.12 -9.38
CA SER A 200 -6.21 18.25 -10.08
C SER A 200 -5.25 19.15 -9.30
N ARG A 201 -4.42 18.54 -8.45
CA ARG A 201 -3.14 19.17 -8.12
C ARG A 201 -2.33 19.21 -9.42
N ASN A 202 -2.24 20.39 -10.03
CA ASN A 202 -1.43 20.59 -11.23
C ASN A 202 0.06 20.52 -10.84
N PHE A 203 0.63 19.31 -10.82
CA PHE A 203 2.04 19.08 -10.50
C PHE A 203 3.01 19.85 -11.43
N PHE A 204 2.53 20.23 -12.62
CA PHE A 204 3.28 21.01 -13.60
C PHE A 204 3.03 22.53 -13.52
N ALA A 205 2.29 23.03 -12.52
CA ALA A 205 2.04 24.47 -12.36
C ALA A 205 3.32 25.27 -12.06
N GLY A 206 4.33 24.64 -11.46
CA GLY A 206 5.65 25.23 -11.21
C GLY A 206 6.58 25.21 -12.42
N TYR A 207 6.06 25.08 -13.64
CA TYR A 207 6.86 25.11 -14.86
C TYR A 207 6.59 26.40 -15.63
N GLU A 208 7.65 27.07 -16.04
CA GLU A 208 7.61 28.33 -16.77
C GLU A 208 7.89 28.12 -18.24
N VAL A 209 7.05 28.73 -19.09
CA VAL A 209 7.22 28.67 -20.55
C VAL A 209 8.41 29.53 -20.97
N VAL A 210 9.32 28.94 -21.73
CA VAL A 210 10.54 29.59 -22.21
C VAL A 210 10.46 29.84 -23.71
N LYS A 211 10.57 31.11 -24.11
CA LYS A 211 10.36 31.56 -25.50
C LYS A 211 11.63 31.58 -26.35
N ASP A 212 12.80 31.61 -25.72
CA ASP A 212 14.12 31.63 -26.36
C ASP A 212 14.71 30.23 -26.62
N ALA A 213 13.90 29.18 -26.45
CA ALA A 213 14.34 27.80 -26.66
C ALA A 213 14.30 27.39 -28.15
N PRO A 214 15.10 26.38 -28.56
CA PRO A 214 15.11 25.87 -29.93
C PRO A 214 13.72 25.39 -30.38
N GLY A 215 13.33 25.71 -31.61
CA GLY A 215 12.02 25.31 -32.15
C GLY A 215 10.85 26.16 -31.62
N ALA A 216 11.11 27.37 -31.12
CA ALA A 216 10.10 28.33 -30.71
C ALA A 216 9.01 28.53 -31.79
N GLY A 217 7.76 28.27 -31.43
CA GLY A 217 6.59 28.35 -32.33
C GLY A 217 6.13 27.01 -32.90
N ILE A 218 6.96 25.95 -32.82
CA ILE A 218 6.60 24.58 -33.18
C ILE A 218 6.23 23.80 -31.92
N CYS A 219 7.04 23.92 -30.88
CA CYS A 219 6.79 23.32 -29.57
C CYS A 219 6.97 24.35 -28.45
N THR A 220 6.52 23.97 -27.26
CA THR A 220 6.62 24.77 -26.04
C THR A 220 7.57 24.08 -25.06
N TRP A 221 8.69 24.71 -24.78
CA TRP A 221 9.60 24.28 -23.71
C TRP A 221 9.16 24.90 -22.39
N LEU A 222 9.09 24.08 -21.33
CA LEU A 222 8.77 24.51 -19.99
C LEU A 222 9.83 24.04 -19.00
N TYR A 223 10.35 24.94 -18.17
CA TYR A 223 11.42 24.64 -17.20
C TYR A 223 10.88 24.74 -15.77
N ASN A 224 11.33 23.84 -14.89
CA ASN A 224 10.94 23.89 -13.48
C ASN A 224 11.43 25.19 -12.82
N SER A 225 10.51 25.97 -12.25
CA SER A 225 10.76 27.32 -11.73
C SER A 225 11.54 27.36 -10.42
N ASP A 226 11.58 26.24 -9.71
CA ASP A 226 12.35 26.05 -8.48
C ASP A 226 13.85 25.76 -8.73
N ALA A 227 14.29 25.77 -10.00
CA ALA A 227 15.70 25.67 -10.34
C ALA A 227 16.47 26.95 -9.95
N THR A 228 17.73 26.80 -9.51
CA THR A 228 18.61 27.94 -9.19
C THR A 228 18.88 28.81 -10.41
N ASN A 229 18.98 28.21 -11.60
CA ASN A 229 19.12 28.89 -12.90
C ASN A 229 18.68 27.94 -14.03
N PHE A 230 18.52 28.47 -15.25
CA PHE A 230 18.12 27.70 -16.44
C PHE A 230 19.27 27.31 -17.38
N GLN A 231 20.54 27.39 -16.94
CA GLN A 231 21.69 27.09 -17.81
C GLN A 231 21.67 25.63 -18.28
N ARG A 232 21.39 24.69 -17.37
CA ARG A 232 21.33 23.27 -17.68
C ARG A 232 20.15 22.92 -18.59
N HIS A 233 19.01 23.57 -18.40
CA HIS A 233 17.83 23.41 -19.26
C HIS A 233 18.08 23.92 -20.67
N ARG A 234 18.69 25.11 -20.80
CA ARG A 234 19.06 25.69 -22.10
C ARG A 234 20.09 24.84 -22.83
N GLN A 235 21.08 24.32 -22.12
CA GLN A 235 22.02 23.37 -22.73
C GLN A 235 21.30 22.11 -23.20
N PHE A 236 20.44 21.54 -22.35
CA PHE A 236 19.70 20.33 -22.68
C PHE A 236 18.79 20.49 -23.91
N SER A 237 18.04 21.58 -23.99
CA SER A 237 17.14 21.86 -25.12
C SER A 237 17.90 22.15 -26.41
N ALA A 238 19.09 22.76 -26.33
CA ALA A 238 19.99 22.94 -27.46
C ALA A 238 20.61 21.62 -27.95
N ASP A 239 20.94 20.71 -27.04
CA ASP A 239 21.56 19.42 -27.35
C ASP A 239 20.54 18.39 -27.91
N HIS A 240 19.24 18.57 -27.65
CA HIS A 240 18.16 17.63 -28.03
C HIS A 240 17.00 18.29 -28.81
N PRO A 241 17.25 18.92 -29.98
CA PRO A 241 16.21 19.56 -30.77
C PRO A 241 15.16 18.58 -31.32
N GLU A 242 15.49 17.29 -31.44
CA GLU A 242 14.58 16.25 -31.93
C GLU A 242 13.32 16.09 -31.07
N LEU A 243 13.40 16.36 -29.77
CA LEU A 243 12.25 16.27 -28.85
C LEU A 243 11.13 17.26 -29.21
N CYS A 244 11.50 18.41 -29.79
CA CYS A 244 10.56 19.44 -30.21
C CYS A 244 9.80 19.07 -31.49
N ASN A 245 10.36 18.20 -32.32
CA ASN A 245 9.75 17.82 -33.60
C ASN A 245 8.65 16.77 -33.43
N GLU A 246 8.70 15.98 -32.36
CA GLU A 246 7.72 14.92 -32.08
C GLU A 246 6.60 15.36 -31.13
N GLN A 247 6.84 16.36 -30.28
CA GLN A 247 5.97 16.70 -29.16
C GLN A 247 5.70 18.22 -29.06
N GLU A 248 4.47 18.61 -28.76
CA GLU A 248 4.08 20.02 -28.66
C GLU A 248 4.51 20.69 -27.34
N ALA A 249 4.64 19.92 -26.26
CA ALA A 249 4.99 20.46 -24.93
C ALA A 249 6.08 19.62 -24.26
N ILE A 250 7.21 20.23 -23.92
CA ILE A 250 8.36 19.56 -23.31
C ILE A 250 8.69 20.19 -21.96
N TYR A 251 8.50 19.42 -20.90
CA TYR A 251 8.77 19.79 -19.51
C TYR A 251 10.15 19.28 -19.12
N VAL A 252 11.08 20.19 -18.82
CA VAL A 252 12.45 19.85 -18.44
C VAL A 252 12.66 20.15 -16.96
N THR A 253 13.07 19.12 -16.22
CA THR A 253 13.45 19.21 -14.82
C THR A 253 14.96 19.07 -14.70
N ALA A 254 15.62 20.10 -14.17
CA ALA A 254 17.04 20.04 -13.84
C ALA A 254 17.33 20.79 -12.54
N TYR A 255 18.12 20.15 -11.68
CA TYR A 255 18.62 20.70 -10.42
C TYR A 255 20.14 20.64 -10.41
N ASP A 256 20.80 21.67 -9.88
CA ASP A 256 22.27 21.75 -9.84
C ASP A 256 22.92 20.59 -9.05
N THR A 257 22.27 20.13 -7.98
CA THR A 257 22.72 19.00 -7.17
C THR A 257 22.47 17.63 -7.83
N SER A 258 21.58 17.56 -8.83
CA SER A 258 21.25 16.32 -9.53
C SER A 258 22.22 16.04 -10.66
N ARG A 259 22.72 14.80 -10.72
CA ARG A 259 23.52 14.31 -11.87
C ARG A 259 22.65 13.87 -13.06
N LYS A 260 21.36 14.17 -13.06
CA LYS A 260 20.43 13.76 -14.13
C LYS A 260 19.52 14.93 -14.51
N ILE A 261 19.12 14.95 -15.78
CA ILE A 261 18.05 15.81 -16.30
C ILE A 261 16.89 14.90 -16.69
N SER A 262 15.68 15.29 -16.32
CA SER A 262 14.45 14.61 -16.71
C SER A 262 13.71 15.47 -17.73
N ALA A 263 13.21 14.88 -18.80
CA ALA A 263 12.36 15.55 -19.77
C ALA A 263 11.07 14.74 -19.95
N VAL A 264 9.93 15.39 -19.82
CA VAL A 264 8.61 14.81 -20.12
C VAL A 264 8.08 15.54 -21.34
N ALA A 265 7.94 14.83 -22.45
CA ALA A 265 7.51 15.39 -23.72
C ALA A 265 6.11 14.83 -24.04
N CYS A 266 5.16 15.72 -24.32
CA CYS A 266 3.75 15.38 -24.46
C CYS A 266 3.16 15.94 -25.76
N SER A 267 2.15 15.22 -26.27
CA SER A 267 1.41 15.61 -27.48
C SER A 267 0.71 16.97 -27.36
N ASN A 268 0.43 17.42 -26.13
CA ASN A 268 -0.16 18.71 -25.82
C ASN A 268 0.19 19.11 -24.37
N SER A 269 -0.06 20.37 -24.01
CA SER A 269 0.23 20.87 -22.65
C SER A 269 -0.61 20.15 -21.58
N LEU A 270 0.08 19.64 -20.55
CA LEU A 270 -0.50 19.04 -19.33
C LEU A 270 -1.20 20.07 -18.43
N THR A 271 -0.99 21.36 -18.65
CA THR A 271 -1.73 22.42 -17.92
C THR A 271 -3.15 22.63 -18.45
N THR A 272 -3.48 22.04 -19.61
CA THR A 272 -4.82 22.14 -20.19
C THR A 272 -5.68 20.97 -19.72
N ALA A 273 -6.55 21.22 -18.75
CA ALA A 273 -7.31 20.21 -17.98
C ALA A 273 -8.30 19.34 -18.79
N ASN A 274 -8.34 19.42 -20.12
CA ASN A 274 -9.44 18.85 -20.92
C ASN A 274 -8.99 18.04 -22.15
N ARG A 275 -7.74 17.56 -22.17
CA ARG A 275 -7.22 16.70 -23.25
C ARG A 275 -6.37 15.57 -22.68
N GLN A 276 -6.63 14.34 -23.12
CA GLN A 276 -5.73 13.22 -22.89
C GLN A 276 -4.41 13.52 -23.62
N ALA A 277 -3.33 13.68 -22.87
CA ALA A 277 -2.00 13.91 -23.42
C ALA A 277 -1.23 12.59 -23.44
N HIS A 278 -0.74 12.18 -24.61
CA HIS A 278 0.23 11.08 -24.71
C HIS A 278 1.60 11.65 -24.38
N CYS A 279 2.25 11.11 -23.35
CA CYS A 279 3.52 11.63 -22.86
C CYS A 279 4.59 10.54 -22.85
N LEU A 280 5.80 10.92 -23.23
CA LEU A 280 7.01 10.13 -23.12
C LEU A 280 7.94 10.77 -22.10
N SER A 281 8.56 9.95 -21.25
CA SER A 281 9.51 10.42 -20.25
C SER A 281 10.91 9.93 -20.59
N TRP A 282 11.87 10.84 -20.53
CA TRP A 282 13.26 10.60 -20.86
C TRP A 282 14.16 11.02 -19.70
N TYR A 283 15.16 10.20 -19.41
CA TYR A 283 16.10 10.43 -18.30
C TYR A 283 17.53 10.44 -18.82
N TYR A 284 18.16 11.61 -18.77
CA TYR A 284 19.51 11.81 -19.29
C TYR A 284 20.51 11.92 -18.13
N PRO A 285 21.50 11.02 -18.05
CA PRO A 285 22.61 11.19 -17.12
C PRO A 285 23.44 12.39 -17.58
N ASN A 286 23.76 13.30 -16.65
CA ASN A 286 24.66 14.41 -16.90
C ASN A 286 26.07 13.82 -17.13
N ARG A 287 26.42 13.58 -18.39
CA ARG A 287 27.80 13.28 -18.77
C ARG A 287 28.51 14.62 -18.90
N PRO A 288 29.57 14.90 -18.12
CA PRO A 288 30.40 16.06 -18.39
C PRO A 288 30.85 15.97 -19.85
N THR A 289 30.55 17.00 -20.63
CA THR A 289 30.92 17.09 -22.04
C THR A 289 32.44 17.16 -22.13
N VAL A 290 33.09 16.00 -22.23
CA VAL A 290 34.48 15.93 -22.67
C VAL A 290 34.45 16.34 -24.14
N LYS A 291 34.73 17.60 -24.41
CA LYS A 291 35.08 18.05 -25.75
C LYS A 291 36.40 17.37 -26.13
N THR A 292 36.35 16.18 -26.71
CA THR A 292 37.49 15.67 -27.46
C THR A 292 37.58 16.47 -28.75
N PRO A 293 38.69 17.20 -29.01
CA PRO A 293 38.88 17.86 -30.28
C PRO A 293 38.93 16.79 -31.37
N TYR A 294 38.11 16.97 -32.39
CA TYR A 294 38.14 16.20 -33.62
C TYR A 294 39.51 16.44 -34.27
N ASN A 295 40.44 15.50 -34.10
CA ASN A 295 41.69 15.48 -34.85
C ASN A 295 41.38 14.92 -36.23
N GLU A 296 41.64 15.75 -37.24
CA GLU A 296 41.77 15.34 -38.63
C GLU A 296 42.79 14.20 -38.73
N GLU A 297 42.37 13.03 -39.20
CA GLU A 297 43.30 12.06 -39.78
C GLU A 297 43.04 11.95 -41.28
N LYS A 298 43.91 12.64 -42.00
CA LYS A 298 44.40 12.23 -43.32
C LYS A 298 44.71 10.73 -43.32
N LYS A 299 44.10 9.99 -44.23
CA LYS A 299 44.85 9.15 -45.18
C LYS A 299 44.01 8.81 -46.41
#